data_AF-A0A9D0TFD4-F1
#
_entry.id   AF-A0A9D0TFD4-F1
#
_cell.length_a   1.000
_cell.length_b   1.000
_cell.length_c   1.000
_cell.angle_alpha   90.00
_cell.angle_beta   90.00
_cell.angle_gamma   90.00
#
_symmetry.space_group_name_H-M   'P 1'
#
loop_
_entity.id
_entity.type
_entity.pdbx_description
1 polymer ?
#
loop_
_entity_poly.entity_id
_entity_poly.type
_entity_poly.pdbx_seq_one_letter_code
_entity_poly.pdbx_strand_id
1 'polypeptide(L)'
;MTTGAYQQGAASLLITLVLVMTTSLITLAVARTQLDEQRIAGNDSRHTRLFLHAEAGVAQGLEQLSRRFDSMDWRPGTGSNEFINHTGIDSGRPDIINELVFSYTADADRYIRIQSVARRDDGSALQVSINQQVRLLSILTPGAEKMPPLVLNGCLASLPAGLDIRPLNADTRRAGDAAWLNRALPCPALESADLHNGALAGKNMQDDLWQRIFSVSREEFLALAESEQALPPHLRRYRVVQETATGMRWDRSLGTADLPVALYFPALAGCPEFGPGTRIHGVIFIDAGCTRPVATYNFTVFGTLVVNGNLDIGNTGIALNHIQVADPQLTRLDFPVLRAVRIPGSWRDF
;
A
#
# COMPACT_ATOMS: atom_id res chain seq x y z
N MET A 1 103.87 -26.06 1.73
CA MET A 1 103.04 -24.85 1.87
C MET A 1 102.32 -24.62 0.55
N THR A 2 101.14 -25.21 0.40
CA THR A 2 100.34 -25.12 -0.84
C THR A 2 98.86 -25.10 -0.49
N THR A 3 98.10 -24.40 -1.36
CA THR A 3 96.64 -24.37 -1.54
C THR A 3 95.78 -23.60 -0.53
N GLY A 4 95.52 -22.32 -0.84
CA GLY A 4 94.54 -21.49 -0.11
C GLY A 4 93.92 -20.34 -0.93
N ALA A 5 93.96 -20.35 -2.27
CA ALA A 5 93.53 -19.21 -3.09
C ALA A 5 92.39 -19.51 -4.10
N TYR A 6 91.91 -20.75 -4.22
CA TYR A 6 90.91 -21.13 -5.24
C TYR A 6 89.46 -21.22 -4.73
N GLN A 7 89.19 -21.01 -3.43
CA GLN A 7 87.85 -21.15 -2.84
C GLN A 7 87.06 -19.83 -2.66
N GLN A 8 87.69 -18.65 -2.80
CA GLN A 8 86.99 -17.37 -2.59
C GLN A 8 86.07 -16.97 -3.76
N GLY A 9 86.34 -17.42 -4.98
CA GLY A 9 85.50 -17.13 -6.15
C GLY A 9 84.20 -17.95 -6.23
N ALA A 10 84.18 -19.16 -5.67
CA ALA A 10 82.97 -20.00 -5.63
C ALA A 10 81.97 -19.51 -4.56
N ALA A 11 82.46 -19.00 -3.43
CA ALA A 11 81.63 -18.48 -2.36
C ALA A 11 80.87 -17.19 -2.77
N SER A 12 81.53 -16.29 -3.51
CA SER A 12 80.87 -15.08 -4.01
C SER A 12 79.78 -15.39 -5.04
N LEU A 13 80.02 -16.34 -5.96
CA LEU A 13 79.02 -16.81 -6.91
C LEU A 13 77.79 -17.41 -6.21
N LEU A 14 77.99 -18.25 -5.20
CA LEU A 14 76.89 -18.88 -4.46
C LEU A 14 76.06 -17.82 -3.70
N ILE A 15 76.71 -16.86 -3.04
CA ILE A 15 76.02 -15.76 -2.35
C ILE A 15 75.22 -14.91 -3.36
N THR A 16 75.80 -14.56 -4.51
CA THR A 16 75.08 -13.79 -5.54
C THR A 16 73.89 -14.57 -6.11
N LEU A 17 74.03 -15.88 -6.33
CA LEU A 17 72.93 -16.72 -6.82
C LEU A 17 71.80 -16.83 -5.81
N VAL A 18 72.12 -17.04 -4.53
CA VAL A 18 71.12 -17.05 -3.45
C VAL A 18 70.43 -15.69 -3.34
N LEU A 19 71.17 -14.59 -3.45
CA LEU A 19 70.61 -13.24 -3.38
C LEU A 19 69.68 -12.93 -4.57
N VAL A 20 70.06 -13.34 -5.79
CA VAL A 20 69.21 -13.18 -6.99
C VAL A 20 67.97 -14.05 -6.87
N MET A 21 68.09 -15.27 -6.35
CA MET A 21 66.95 -16.16 -6.15
C MET A 21 65.98 -15.60 -5.09
N THR A 22 66.47 -15.09 -3.96
CA THR A 22 65.62 -14.51 -2.90
C THR A 22 64.94 -13.24 -3.36
N THR A 23 65.65 -12.33 -4.03
CA THR A 23 65.05 -11.11 -4.60
C THR A 23 64.00 -11.44 -5.65
N SER A 24 64.26 -12.42 -6.53
CA SER A 24 63.27 -12.88 -7.52
C SER A 24 62.01 -13.44 -6.86
N LEU A 25 62.15 -14.26 -5.82
CA LEU A 25 61.01 -14.81 -5.07
C LEU A 25 60.19 -13.71 -4.38
N ILE A 26 60.84 -12.71 -3.78
CA ILE A 26 60.17 -11.57 -3.17
C ILE A 26 59.41 -10.76 -4.23
N THR A 27 60.03 -10.44 -5.37
CA THR A 27 59.35 -9.70 -6.44
C THR A 27 58.14 -10.44 -7.01
N LEU A 28 58.23 -11.76 -7.18
CA LEU A 28 57.11 -12.58 -7.63
C LEU A 28 55.97 -12.61 -6.59
N ALA A 29 56.31 -12.70 -5.30
CA ALA A 29 55.32 -12.65 -4.23
C ALA A 29 54.57 -11.30 -4.23
N VAL A 30 55.29 -10.19 -4.31
CA VAL A 30 54.69 -8.85 -4.38
C VAL A 30 53.82 -8.67 -5.62
N ALA A 31 54.27 -9.14 -6.79
CA ALA A 31 53.50 -9.05 -8.02
C ALA A 31 52.17 -9.83 -7.93
N ARG A 32 52.17 -11.01 -7.30
CA ARG A 32 50.94 -11.78 -7.05
C ARG A 32 50.00 -11.05 -6.11
N THR A 33 50.50 -10.54 -4.99
CA THR A 33 49.69 -9.76 -4.03
C THR A 33 49.05 -8.55 -4.70
N GLN A 34 49.79 -7.80 -5.53
CA GLN A 34 49.23 -6.65 -6.25
C GLN A 34 48.13 -7.05 -7.24
N LEU A 35 48.29 -8.16 -7.95
CA LEU A 35 47.26 -8.66 -8.88
C LEU A 35 46.00 -9.09 -8.12
N ASP A 36 46.15 -9.74 -6.97
CA ASP A 36 45.03 -10.16 -6.14
C ASP A 36 44.31 -8.95 -5.53
N GLU A 37 45.04 -7.94 -5.02
CA GLU A 37 44.47 -6.68 -4.53
C GLU A 37 43.71 -5.92 -5.63
N GLN A 38 44.27 -5.85 -6.84
CA GLN A 38 43.59 -5.22 -7.99
C GLN A 38 42.31 -5.95 -8.37
N ARG A 39 42.29 -7.28 -8.30
CA ARG A 39 41.08 -8.08 -8.56
C ARG A 39 40.04 -7.87 -7.48
N ILE A 40 40.43 -7.87 -6.20
CA ILE A 40 39.52 -7.65 -5.07
C ILE A 40 38.93 -6.25 -5.15
N ALA A 41 39.76 -5.21 -5.29
CA ALA A 41 39.28 -3.82 -5.42
C ALA A 41 38.43 -3.62 -6.67
N GLY A 42 38.79 -4.26 -7.77
CA GLY A 42 38.02 -4.23 -9.01
C GLY A 42 36.65 -4.91 -8.88
N ASN A 43 36.56 -6.01 -8.15
CA ASN A 43 35.30 -6.71 -7.88
C ASN A 43 34.44 -5.92 -6.89
N ASP A 44 35.03 -5.40 -5.82
CA ASP A 44 34.35 -4.57 -4.83
C ASP A 44 33.74 -3.32 -5.46
N SER A 45 34.53 -2.57 -6.24
CA SER A 45 34.03 -1.38 -6.96
C SER A 45 32.88 -1.70 -7.93
N ARG A 46 32.93 -2.86 -8.61
CA ARG A 46 31.84 -3.29 -9.49
C ARG A 46 30.60 -3.69 -8.71
N HIS A 47 30.78 -4.41 -7.59
CA HIS A 47 29.69 -4.81 -6.71
C HIS A 47 28.98 -3.60 -6.13
N THR A 48 29.73 -2.65 -5.54
CA THR A 48 29.17 -1.38 -5.03
C THR A 48 28.41 -0.63 -6.11
N ARG A 49 28.92 -0.61 -7.35
CA ARG A 49 28.23 0.03 -8.46
C ARG A 49 26.90 -0.65 -8.78
N LEU A 50 26.89 -1.97 -8.98
CA LEU A 50 25.65 -2.70 -9.26
C LEU A 50 24.63 -2.55 -8.13
N PHE A 51 25.11 -2.55 -6.89
CA PHE A 51 24.29 -2.29 -5.72
C PHE A 51 23.56 -0.93 -5.79
N LEU A 52 24.29 0.16 -6.07
CA LEU A 52 23.70 1.48 -6.22
C LEU A 52 22.68 1.55 -7.37
N HIS A 53 22.94 0.82 -8.46
CA HIS A 53 21.98 0.72 -9.57
C HIS A 53 20.72 -0.08 -9.20
N ALA A 54 20.86 -1.15 -8.43
CA ALA A 54 19.72 -1.90 -7.91
C ALA A 54 18.91 -1.05 -6.90
N GLU A 55 19.57 -0.24 -6.08
CA GLU A 55 18.90 0.65 -5.12
C GLU A 55 18.12 1.75 -5.84
N ALA A 56 18.72 2.36 -6.87
CA ALA A 56 18.05 3.30 -7.76
C ALA A 56 16.85 2.66 -8.47
N GLY A 57 16.97 1.41 -8.90
CA GLY A 57 15.87 0.64 -9.48
C GLY A 57 14.69 0.49 -8.50
N VAL A 58 14.93 0.16 -7.23
CA VAL A 58 13.86 0.12 -6.21
C VAL A 58 13.18 1.47 -6.04
N ALA A 59 13.93 2.57 -6.07
CA ALA A 59 13.35 3.92 -6.00
C ALA A 59 12.46 4.23 -7.21
N GLN A 60 12.90 3.90 -8.42
CA GLN A 60 12.10 4.03 -9.65
C GLN A 60 10.86 3.14 -9.60
N GLY A 61 10.99 1.91 -9.08
CA GLY A 61 9.87 0.99 -8.90
C GLY A 61 8.79 1.52 -7.97
N LEU A 62 9.19 2.22 -6.90
CA LEU A 62 8.25 2.86 -5.97
C LEU A 62 7.43 3.97 -6.65
N GLU A 63 8.07 4.79 -7.47
CA GLU A 63 7.41 5.82 -8.26
C GLU A 63 6.45 5.20 -9.29
N GLN A 64 6.89 4.15 -9.99
CA GLN A 64 6.10 3.46 -11.00
C GLN A 64 4.83 2.85 -10.38
N LEU A 65 4.93 2.19 -9.22
CA LEU A 65 3.76 1.68 -8.49
C LEU A 65 2.81 2.80 -8.09
N SER A 66 3.32 3.93 -7.62
CA SER A 66 2.46 5.04 -7.18
C SER A 66 1.69 5.68 -8.34
N ARG A 67 2.22 5.63 -9.57
CA ARG A 67 1.61 6.29 -10.75
C ARG A 67 0.83 5.38 -11.66
N ARG A 68 1.21 4.10 -11.75
CA ARG A 68 0.80 3.22 -12.86
C ARG A 68 0.28 1.86 -12.42
N PHE A 69 0.10 1.61 -11.12
CA PHE A 69 -0.31 0.30 -10.60
C PHE A 69 -1.49 -0.32 -11.38
N ASP A 70 -2.57 0.44 -11.60
CA ASP A 70 -3.77 -0.02 -12.29
C ASP A 70 -3.57 -0.28 -13.79
N SER A 71 -2.50 0.28 -14.38
CA SER A 71 -2.16 0.15 -15.80
C SER A 71 -1.03 -0.84 -16.08
N MET A 72 -0.48 -1.46 -15.04
CA MET A 72 0.57 -2.47 -15.20
C MET A 72 -0.02 -3.77 -15.77
N ASP A 73 0.72 -4.41 -16.68
CA ASP A 73 0.37 -5.72 -17.24
C ASP A 73 0.69 -6.81 -16.20
N TRP A 74 -0.22 -7.01 -15.25
CA TRP A 74 -0.09 -8.03 -14.22
C TRP A 74 -0.41 -9.41 -14.81
N ARG A 75 0.53 -10.33 -14.66
CA ARG A 75 0.37 -11.72 -15.13
C ARG A 75 0.31 -12.67 -13.94
N PRO A 76 -0.49 -13.74 -14.00
CA PRO A 76 -0.47 -14.76 -12.96
C PRO A 76 0.95 -15.35 -12.86
N GLY A 77 1.46 -15.42 -11.64
CA GLY A 77 2.76 -16.00 -11.29
C GLY A 77 2.70 -17.52 -11.16
N THR A 78 3.73 -18.08 -10.52
CA THR A 78 3.81 -19.53 -10.28
C THR A 78 2.86 -20.00 -9.17
N GLY A 79 2.47 -19.11 -8.25
CA GLY A 79 1.46 -19.38 -7.24
C GLY A 79 0.04 -19.13 -7.74
N SER A 80 -0.95 -19.87 -7.24
CA SER A 80 -2.36 -19.75 -7.68
C SER A 80 -2.96 -18.35 -7.51
N ASN A 81 -2.44 -17.56 -6.56
CA ASN A 81 -2.93 -16.22 -6.22
C ASN A 81 -1.83 -15.14 -6.35
N GLU A 82 -0.69 -15.46 -6.98
CA GLU A 82 0.41 -14.52 -7.18
C GLU A 82 0.27 -13.81 -8.52
N PHE A 83 0.54 -12.51 -8.54
CA PHE A 83 0.60 -11.69 -9.75
C PHE A 83 1.98 -11.06 -9.86
N ILE A 84 2.55 -11.08 -11.06
CA ILE A 84 3.91 -10.63 -11.34
C ILE A 84 3.88 -9.67 -12.53
N ASN A 85 4.71 -8.62 -12.45
CA ASN A 85 5.00 -7.75 -13.57
C ASN A 85 6.53 -7.59 -13.72
N HIS A 86 7.03 -7.75 -14.94
CA HIS A 86 8.43 -7.51 -15.28
C HIS A 86 8.53 -6.20 -16.06
N THR A 87 9.42 -5.31 -15.63
CA THR A 87 9.72 -4.06 -16.31
C THR A 87 11.22 -3.87 -16.40
N GLY A 88 11.77 -3.72 -17.60
CA GLY A 88 13.15 -3.26 -17.79
C GLY A 88 13.23 -1.76 -17.52
N ILE A 89 14.28 -1.31 -16.83
CA ILE A 89 14.56 0.12 -16.67
C ILE A 89 15.88 0.47 -17.35
N ASP A 90 15.90 1.63 -18.00
CA ASP A 90 17.13 2.26 -18.45
C ASP A 90 18.04 2.55 -17.25
N SER A 91 19.20 1.91 -17.23
CA SER A 91 20.21 2.11 -16.20
C SER A 91 20.99 3.43 -16.39
N GLY A 92 20.76 4.15 -17.49
CA GLY A 92 21.53 5.31 -17.91
C GLY A 92 22.95 4.96 -18.34
N ARG A 93 23.27 3.66 -18.45
CA ARG A 93 24.59 3.15 -18.79
C ARG A 93 24.50 1.95 -19.73
N PRO A 94 25.32 1.92 -20.80
CA PRO A 94 25.27 0.82 -21.75
C PRO A 94 25.84 -0.49 -21.19
N ASP A 95 26.65 -0.45 -20.11
CA ASP A 95 27.30 -1.65 -19.54
C ASP A 95 26.49 -2.36 -18.45
N ILE A 96 25.34 -1.81 -18.06
CA ILE A 96 24.51 -2.31 -16.96
C ILE A 96 23.07 -2.46 -17.42
N ILE A 97 22.47 -3.62 -17.14
CA ILE A 97 21.04 -3.88 -17.33
C ILE A 97 20.38 -3.86 -15.96
N ASN A 98 19.31 -3.06 -15.85
CA ASN A 98 18.45 -3.02 -14.68
C ASN A 98 17.09 -3.63 -15.00
N GLU A 99 16.66 -4.59 -14.19
CA GLU A 99 15.34 -5.21 -14.28
C GLU A 99 14.57 -5.03 -12.97
N LEU A 100 13.30 -4.68 -13.08
CA LEU A 100 12.35 -4.73 -11.98
C LEU A 100 11.38 -5.87 -12.14
N VAL A 101 11.15 -6.55 -11.03
CA VAL A 101 10.08 -7.52 -10.88
C VAL A 101 9.20 -7.06 -9.72
N PHE A 102 7.93 -6.82 -10.01
CA PHE A 102 6.91 -6.57 -9.01
C PHE A 102 6.14 -7.85 -8.77
N SER A 103 5.86 -8.21 -7.51
CA SER A 103 4.99 -9.34 -7.20
C SER A 103 4.05 -9.04 -6.04
N TYR A 104 2.79 -9.47 -6.13
CA TYR A 104 1.84 -9.41 -5.01
C TYR A 104 0.92 -10.62 -4.99
N THR A 105 0.27 -10.86 -3.85
CA THR A 105 -0.77 -11.89 -3.71
C THR A 105 -2.13 -11.20 -3.63
N ALA A 106 -3.15 -11.71 -4.32
CA ALA A 106 -4.50 -11.11 -4.30
C ALA A 106 -5.05 -10.88 -2.88
N ASP A 107 -4.76 -11.80 -1.97
CA ASP A 107 -5.20 -11.75 -0.57
C ASP A 107 -4.28 -10.91 0.34
N ALA A 108 -3.11 -10.49 -0.15
CA ALA A 108 -2.20 -9.66 0.61
C ALA A 108 -2.76 -8.23 0.68
N ASP A 109 -2.71 -7.62 1.86
CA ASP A 109 -3.26 -6.28 2.15
C ASP A 109 -2.56 -5.12 1.43
N ARG A 110 -2.64 -5.12 0.10
CA ARG A 110 -1.96 -4.22 -0.84
C ARG A 110 -0.45 -4.19 -0.63
N TYR A 111 0.11 -5.34 -0.26
CA TYR A 111 1.55 -5.53 -0.13
C TYR A 111 2.14 -6.00 -1.45
N ILE A 112 3.19 -5.30 -1.90
CA ILE A 112 3.92 -5.61 -3.12
C ILE A 112 5.38 -5.80 -2.76
N ARG A 113 5.98 -6.83 -3.32
CA ARG A 113 7.43 -6.99 -3.33
C ARG A 113 7.97 -6.37 -4.62
N ILE A 114 8.94 -5.48 -4.46
CA ILE A 114 9.77 -4.96 -5.54
C ILE A 114 11.10 -5.70 -5.46
N GLN A 115 11.48 -6.34 -6.55
CA GLN A 115 12.81 -6.90 -6.73
C GLN A 115 13.51 -6.11 -7.83
N SER A 116 14.65 -5.52 -7.53
CA SER A 116 15.51 -4.85 -8.51
C SER A 116 16.77 -5.65 -8.72
N VAL A 117 17.04 -6.01 -9.96
CA VAL A 117 18.23 -6.77 -10.36
C VAL A 117 19.09 -5.90 -11.25
N ALA A 118 20.32 -5.64 -10.83
CA ALA A 118 21.34 -4.96 -11.63
C ALA A 118 22.41 -5.97 -12.03
N ARG A 119 22.63 -6.12 -13.33
CA ARG A 119 23.64 -7.05 -13.89
C ARG A 119 24.46 -6.38 -14.97
N ARG A 120 25.66 -6.88 -15.22
CA ARG A 120 26.48 -6.41 -16.34
C ARG A 120 26.01 -6.99 -17.66
N ASP A 121 26.19 -6.23 -18.74
CA ASP A 121 25.90 -6.66 -20.12
C ASP A 121 27.14 -7.24 -20.85
N ASP A 122 28.24 -7.46 -20.13
CA ASP A 122 29.50 -7.96 -20.69
C ASP A 122 29.64 -9.49 -20.62
N GLY A 123 28.55 -10.21 -20.31
CA GLY A 123 28.54 -11.65 -20.12
C GLY A 123 29.15 -12.13 -18.80
N SER A 124 29.57 -11.23 -17.90
CA SER A 124 29.95 -11.63 -16.55
C SER A 124 28.73 -12.07 -15.74
N ALA A 125 28.90 -13.07 -14.88
CA ALA A 125 27.85 -13.54 -13.96
C ALA A 125 27.63 -12.61 -12.76
N LEU A 126 28.24 -11.41 -12.76
CA LEU A 126 28.12 -10.48 -11.66
C LEU A 126 26.77 -9.77 -11.73
N GLN A 127 25.93 -10.05 -10.73
CA GLN A 127 24.62 -9.44 -10.53
C GLN A 127 24.44 -9.11 -9.06
N VAL A 128 23.64 -8.09 -8.78
CA VAL A 128 23.18 -7.74 -7.43
C VAL A 128 21.66 -7.66 -7.47
N SER A 129 21.01 -8.23 -6.47
CA SER A 129 19.55 -8.21 -6.38
C SER A 129 19.08 -7.66 -5.04
N ILE A 130 18.25 -6.62 -5.12
CA ILE A 130 17.66 -6.00 -3.94
C ILE A 130 16.17 -6.30 -3.91
N ASN A 131 15.71 -6.83 -2.77
CA ASN A 131 14.29 -7.04 -2.50
C ASN A 131 13.78 -6.00 -1.48
N GLN A 132 12.64 -5.39 -1.75
CA GLN A 132 11.98 -4.43 -0.88
C GLN A 132 10.47 -4.70 -0.84
N GLN A 133 9.89 -4.85 0.34
CA GLN A 133 8.43 -4.86 0.46
C GLN A 133 7.90 -3.43 0.61
N VAL A 134 6.80 -3.16 -0.07
CA VAL A 134 6.08 -1.89 -0.03
C VAL A 134 4.60 -2.15 0.22
N ARG A 135 3.92 -1.17 0.82
CA ARG A 135 2.47 -1.15 0.94
C ARG A 135 1.91 -0.04 0.08
N LEU A 136 0.90 -0.33 -0.72
CA LEU A 136 0.15 0.69 -1.44
C LEU A 136 -0.89 1.30 -0.52
N LEU A 137 -0.93 2.63 -0.47
CA LEU A 137 -1.92 3.39 0.29
C LEU A 137 -2.89 4.06 -0.67
N SER A 138 -4.17 4.05 -0.32
CA SER A 138 -5.22 4.82 -1.00
C SER A 138 -5.63 6.03 -0.16
N ILE A 139 -6.74 6.68 -0.50
CA ILE A 139 -7.37 7.67 0.39
C ILE A 139 -7.75 7.08 1.75
N LEU A 140 -7.98 5.77 1.86
CA LEU A 140 -8.32 5.09 3.10
C LEU A 140 -7.06 4.65 3.86
N THR A 141 -7.13 4.65 5.18
CA THR A 141 -6.11 3.99 6.00
C THR A 141 -6.14 2.47 5.81
N PRO A 142 -5.05 1.75 6.10
CA PRO A 142 -5.04 0.28 6.09
C PRO A 142 -6.21 -0.37 6.84
N GLY A 143 -6.57 0.19 8.00
CA GLY A 143 -7.70 -0.32 8.79
C GLY A 143 -9.04 -0.01 8.12
N ALA A 144 -9.14 1.12 7.45
CA ALA A 144 -10.38 1.59 6.84
C ALA A 144 -10.76 0.87 5.53
N GLU A 145 -9.80 0.25 4.84
CA GLU A 145 -10.08 -0.57 3.64
C GLU A 145 -11.08 -1.71 3.93
N LYS A 146 -11.06 -2.26 5.16
CA LYS A 146 -11.91 -3.36 5.63
C LYS A 146 -12.93 -2.91 6.69
N MET A 147 -13.34 -1.65 6.63
CA MET A 147 -14.35 -1.13 7.55
C MET A 147 -15.67 -1.90 7.43
N PRO A 148 -16.41 -2.03 8.54
CA PRO A 148 -17.75 -2.58 8.53
C PRO A 148 -18.71 -1.63 7.79
N PRO A 149 -19.95 -2.06 7.51
CA PRO A 149 -20.93 -1.18 6.87
C PRO A 149 -21.30 0.06 7.67
N LEU A 150 -21.16 0.04 9.01
CA LEU A 150 -21.44 1.19 9.87
C LEU A 150 -20.26 1.54 10.79
N VAL A 151 -19.86 2.81 10.82
CA VAL A 151 -18.92 3.34 11.82
C VAL A 151 -19.56 4.55 12.51
N LEU A 152 -19.70 4.47 13.83
CA LEU A 152 -20.45 5.44 14.61
C LEU A 152 -19.65 5.97 15.80
N ASN A 153 -19.35 7.27 15.78
CA ASN A 153 -18.76 7.98 16.92
C ASN A 153 -19.85 8.62 17.80
N GLY A 154 -20.82 7.82 18.22
CA GLY A 154 -22.00 8.21 18.97
C GLY A 154 -22.94 7.02 19.12
N CYS A 155 -24.25 7.26 19.16
CA CYS A 155 -25.25 6.19 19.18
C CYS A 155 -26.45 6.45 18.27
N LEU A 156 -27.24 5.42 17.99
CA LEU A 156 -28.54 5.58 17.34
C LEU A 156 -29.47 6.40 18.23
N ALA A 157 -30.17 7.37 17.62
CA ALA A 157 -31.15 8.21 18.31
C ALA A 157 -32.53 7.55 18.45
N SER A 158 -32.82 6.52 17.66
CA SER A 158 -34.09 5.81 17.61
C SER A 158 -33.88 4.29 17.48
N LEU A 159 -34.96 3.51 17.70
CA LEU A 159 -34.92 2.04 17.58
C LEU A 159 -34.69 1.62 16.11
N PRO A 160 -33.85 0.59 15.87
CA PRO A 160 -33.35 0.23 14.55
C PRO A 160 -34.33 -0.58 13.67
N ALA A 161 -35.65 -0.46 13.83
CA ALA A 161 -36.60 -1.39 13.19
C ALA A 161 -36.52 -1.44 11.64
N GLY A 162 -35.95 -0.41 11.01
CA GLY A 162 -35.67 -0.36 9.58
C GLY A 162 -34.19 -0.48 9.19
N LEU A 163 -33.29 -0.75 10.14
CA LEU A 163 -31.85 -0.85 9.90
C LEU A 163 -31.43 -2.31 9.67
N ASP A 164 -31.04 -2.62 8.44
CA ASP A 164 -30.45 -3.90 8.01
C ASP A 164 -28.95 -3.67 7.78
N ILE A 165 -28.10 -4.42 8.49
CA ILE A 165 -26.64 -4.34 8.35
C ILE A 165 -26.07 -5.69 7.93
N ARG A 166 -25.48 -5.75 6.73
CA ARG A 166 -24.86 -6.95 6.17
C ARG A 166 -23.34 -6.81 6.12
N PRO A 167 -22.60 -7.38 7.08
CA PRO A 167 -21.13 -7.33 7.08
C PRO A 167 -20.51 -8.18 5.97
N LEU A 168 -19.18 -8.18 5.89
CA LEU A 168 -18.43 -9.17 5.11
C LEU A 168 -18.85 -10.59 5.54
N ASN A 169 -19.14 -11.47 4.57
CA ASN A 169 -19.65 -12.83 4.79
C ASN A 169 -20.91 -12.90 5.69
N ALA A 170 -21.82 -11.93 5.55
CA ALA A 170 -23.14 -11.91 6.19
C ALA A 170 -23.86 -13.27 6.09
N ASP A 171 -24.70 -13.58 7.07
CA ASP A 171 -25.46 -14.83 7.18
C ASP A 171 -24.62 -16.11 7.34
N THR A 172 -23.30 -15.97 7.52
CA THR A 172 -22.39 -17.09 7.78
C THR A 172 -21.78 -17.04 9.18
N ARG A 173 -21.18 -18.15 9.61
CA ARG A 173 -20.39 -18.22 10.86
C ARG A 173 -19.07 -17.43 10.80
N ARG A 174 -18.70 -16.88 9.64
CA ARG A 174 -17.50 -16.07 9.42
C ARG A 174 -17.85 -14.61 9.11
N ALA A 175 -19.05 -14.18 9.47
CA ALA A 175 -19.47 -12.79 9.35
C ALA A 175 -18.48 -11.88 10.09
N GLY A 176 -18.10 -10.77 9.46
CA GLY A 176 -17.20 -9.78 10.01
C GLY A 176 -17.89 -8.84 11.01
N ASP A 177 -17.24 -7.71 11.29
CA ASP A 177 -17.86 -6.64 12.06
C ASP A 177 -19.02 -6.02 11.24
N ALA A 178 -20.21 -5.89 11.86
CA ALA A 178 -21.35 -5.15 11.30
C ALA A 178 -21.26 -3.66 11.61
N ALA A 179 -20.74 -3.31 12.79
CA ALA A 179 -20.50 -1.93 13.14
C ALA A 179 -19.26 -1.73 14.00
N TRP A 180 -18.60 -0.60 13.82
CA TRP A 180 -17.62 -0.08 14.77
C TRP A 180 -18.23 1.04 15.58
N LEU A 181 -18.13 0.92 16.90
CA LEU A 181 -18.73 1.86 17.84
C LEU A 181 -17.66 2.48 18.72
N ASN A 182 -17.87 3.72 19.15
CA ASN A 182 -16.98 4.33 20.14
C ASN A 182 -17.09 3.56 21.47
N ARG A 183 -16.01 2.89 21.88
CA ARG A 183 -15.96 2.10 23.11
C ARG A 183 -16.25 2.93 24.37
N ALA A 184 -15.99 4.24 24.33
CA ALA A 184 -16.28 5.14 25.45
C ALA A 184 -17.76 5.53 25.56
N LEU A 185 -18.57 5.25 24.53
CA LEU A 185 -19.99 5.61 24.44
C LEU A 185 -20.82 4.35 24.09
N PRO A 186 -21.37 3.65 25.10
CA PRO A 186 -22.21 2.47 24.85
C PRO A 186 -23.39 2.81 23.95
N CYS A 187 -23.70 1.94 22.99
CA CYS A 187 -24.85 2.09 22.11
C CYS A 187 -25.77 0.87 22.11
N PRO A 188 -26.60 0.70 23.15
CA PRO A 188 -27.46 -0.48 23.30
C PRO A 188 -28.53 -0.57 22.21
N ALA A 189 -28.90 0.56 21.60
CA ALA A 189 -29.91 0.59 20.54
C ALA A 189 -29.55 -0.33 19.35
N LEU A 190 -28.26 -0.49 19.04
CA LEU A 190 -27.79 -1.36 17.95
C LEU A 190 -27.87 -2.86 18.27
N GLU A 191 -28.00 -3.25 19.54
CA GLU A 191 -28.12 -4.67 19.91
C GLU A 191 -29.42 -5.30 19.41
N SER A 192 -30.42 -4.46 19.09
CA SER A 192 -31.71 -4.88 18.55
C SER A 192 -31.80 -4.81 17.02
N ALA A 193 -30.75 -4.37 16.33
CA ALA A 193 -30.70 -4.31 14.87
C ALA A 193 -30.46 -5.70 14.27
N ASP A 194 -30.90 -5.93 13.04
CA ASP A 194 -30.49 -7.13 12.29
C ASP A 194 -29.06 -6.93 11.76
N LEU A 195 -28.13 -7.68 12.33
CA LEU A 195 -26.70 -7.62 12.00
C LEU A 195 -26.24 -8.76 11.11
N HIS A 196 -27.14 -9.66 10.69
CA HIS A 196 -26.82 -10.79 9.79
C HIS A 196 -25.59 -11.62 10.25
N ASN A 197 -25.58 -12.04 11.52
CA ASN A 197 -24.47 -12.70 12.24
C ASN A 197 -23.21 -11.83 12.48
N GLY A 198 -23.23 -10.56 12.11
CA GLY A 198 -22.13 -9.63 12.31
C GLY A 198 -21.93 -9.21 13.76
N ALA A 199 -20.69 -8.86 14.07
CA ALA A 199 -20.30 -8.41 15.40
C ALA A 199 -20.35 -6.87 15.55
N LEU A 200 -20.72 -6.41 16.74
CA LEU A 200 -20.48 -5.02 17.15
C LEU A 200 -19.09 -4.93 17.78
N ALA A 201 -18.21 -4.11 17.20
CA ALA A 201 -16.84 -3.95 17.69
C ALA A 201 -16.61 -2.55 18.29
N GLY A 202 -16.31 -2.49 19.58
CA GLY A 202 -15.91 -1.24 20.24
C GLY A 202 -14.48 -0.84 19.84
N LYS A 203 -14.31 0.33 19.22
CA LYS A 203 -13.01 0.93 18.87
C LYS A 203 -12.76 2.18 19.71
N ASN A 204 -11.49 2.54 19.90
CA ASN A 204 -11.14 3.83 20.47
C ASN A 204 -11.31 4.92 19.41
N MET A 205 -12.34 5.75 19.55
CA MET A 205 -12.69 6.84 18.63
C MET A 205 -12.56 8.23 19.29
N GLN A 206 -11.72 8.35 20.33
CA GLN A 206 -11.51 9.62 21.04
C GLN A 206 -10.81 10.69 20.19
N ASP A 207 -10.11 10.27 19.13
CA ASP A 207 -9.47 11.16 18.16
C ASP A 207 -10.42 11.50 17.00
N ASP A 208 -10.06 12.52 16.22
CA ASP A 208 -10.73 12.87 14.96
C ASP A 208 -10.90 11.62 14.06
N LEU A 209 -12.16 11.25 13.84
CA LEU A 209 -12.52 10.04 13.07
C LEU A 209 -11.93 10.09 11.65
N TRP A 210 -11.69 11.29 11.12
CA TRP A 210 -11.04 11.47 9.83
C TRP A 210 -9.68 10.77 9.74
N GLN A 211 -8.79 10.95 10.73
CA GLN A 211 -7.45 10.36 10.70
C GLN A 211 -7.47 8.84 10.83
N ARG A 212 -8.55 8.27 11.36
CA ARG A 212 -8.76 6.83 11.42
C ARG A 212 -9.25 6.27 10.09
N ILE A 213 -10.09 7.02 9.37
CA ILE A 213 -10.70 6.56 8.12
C ILE A 213 -9.81 6.87 6.91
N PHE A 214 -9.33 8.12 6.81
CA PHE A 214 -8.59 8.60 5.67
C PHE A 214 -7.10 8.70 5.97
N SER A 215 -6.28 8.33 4.98
CA SER A 215 -4.82 8.45 5.04
C SER A 215 -4.34 9.83 4.57
N VAL A 216 -5.24 10.64 3.99
CA VAL A 216 -5.01 11.99 3.49
C VAL A 216 -5.60 13.03 4.43
N SER A 217 -5.08 14.26 4.39
CA SER A 217 -5.70 15.39 5.12
C SER A 217 -7.05 15.79 4.49
N ARG A 218 -7.86 16.59 5.20
CA ARG A 218 -9.10 17.14 4.62
C ARG A 218 -8.77 18.03 3.43
N GLU A 219 -7.74 18.85 3.55
CA GLU A 219 -7.25 19.75 2.49
C GLU A 219 -6.82 18.96 1.25
N GLU A 220 -6.09 17.86 1.44
CA GLU A 220 -5.68 16.98 0.34
C GLU A 220 -6.89 16.27 -0.30
N PHE A 221 -7.88 15.85 0.49
CA PHE A 221 -9.13 15.29 -0.05
C PHE A 221 -9.92 16.32 -0.87
N LEU A 222 -9.99 17.58 -0.40
CA LEU A 222 -10.60 18.68 -1.16
C LEU A 222 -9.89 18.89 -2.50
N ALA A 223 -8.54 18.89 -2.50
CA ALA A 223 -7.75 19.03 -3.71
C ALA A 223 -7.96 17.85 -4.69
N LEU A 224 -8.08 16.61 -4.18
CA LEU A 224 -8.43 15.44 -4.99
C LEU A 224 -9.83 15.60 -5.62
N ALA A 225 -10.84 16.00 -4.83
CA ALA A 225 -12.18 16.24 -5.33
C ALA A 225 -12.24 17.38 -6.37
N GLU A 226 -11.42 18.43 -6.19
CA GLU A 226 -11.27 19.52 -7.14
C GLU A 226 -10.64 19.06 -8.46
N SER A 227 -9.59 18.23 -8.39
CA SER A 227 -8.92 17.68 -9.58
C SER A 227 -9.86 16.85 -10.47
N GLU A 228 -10.89 16.23 -9.88
CA GLU A 228 -11.89 15.43 -10.60
C GLU A 228 -13.09 16.26 -11.10
N GLN A 229 -13.16 17.56 -10.83
CA GLN A 229 -14.30 18.39 -11.26
C GLN A 229 -14.46 18.46 -12.78
N ALA A 230 -13.35 18.35 -13.53
CA ALA A 230 -13.37 18.31 -14.99
C ALA A 230 -13.89 16.97 -15.56
N LEU A 231 -13.90 15.90 -14.76
CA LEU A 231 -14.37 14.59 -15.19
C LEU A 231 -15.91 14.54 -15.27
N PRO A 232 -16.47 13.69 -16.14
CA PRO A 232 -17.89 13.36 -16.12
C PRO A 232 -18.34 12.89 -14.72
N PRO A 233 -19.54 13.25 -14.23
CA PRO A 233 -19.98 12.90 -12.88
C PRO A 233 -19.87 11.41 -12.54
N HIS A 234 -20.18 10.51 -13.47
CA HIS A 234 -20.12 9.07 -13.21
C HIS A 234 -18.70 8.52 -13.07
N LEU A 235 -17.66 9.30 -13.38
CA LEU A 235 -16.24 8.93 -13.24
C LEU A 235 -15.58 9.55 -12.01
N ARG A 236 -16.26 10.43 -11.27
CA ARG A 236 -15.71 11.08 -10.08
C ARG A 236 -15.80 10.17 -8.87
N ARG A 237 -14.67 9.86 -8.26
CA ARG A 237 -14.53 9.08 -7.04
C ARG A 237 -14.59 9.95 -5.79
N TYR A 238 -14.07 11.18 -5.83
CA TYR A 238 -13.97 12.05 -4.66
C TYR A 238 -14.99 13.17 -4.73
N ARG A 239 -15.82 13.29 -3.69
CA ARG A 239 -16.92 14.26 -3.65
C ARG A 239 -17.02 14.92 -2.30
N VAL A 240 -17.17 16.23 -2.32
CA VAL A 240 -17.35 17.05 -1.13
C VAL A 240 -18.65 17.82 -1.30
N VAL A 241 -19.49 17.81 -0.28
CA VAL A 241 -20.69 18.64 -0.24
C VAL A 241 -20.31 20.04 0.22
N GLN A 242 -20.75 21.05 -0.54
CA GLN A 242 -20.44 22.44 -0.26
C GLN A 242 -21.08 22.91 1.05
N GLU A 243 -20.36 23.72 1.81
CA GLU A 243 -20.71 24.16 3.18
C GLU A 243 -21.98 25.01 3.25
N THR A 244 -22.38 25.67 2.16
CA THR A 244 -23.58 26.54 2.11
C THR A 244 -24.90 25.77 2.03
N ALA A 245 -24.86 24.45 2.18
CA ALA A 245 -25.95 23.56 1.82
C ALA A 245 -26.51 22.78 3.02
N THR A 246 -26.66 23.49 4.14
CA THR A 246 -27.11 22.94 5.43
C THR A 246 -28.47 22.26 5.29
N GLY A 247 -28.55 20.99 5.72
CA GLY A 247 -29.80 20.21 5.67
C GLY A 247 -30.24 19.83 4.25
N MET A 248 -29.31 19.74 3.30
CA MET A 248 -29.63 19.34 1.93
C MET A 248 -30.19 17.93 1.85
N ARG A 249 -31.17 17.80 0.96
CA ARG A 249 -31.64 16.52 0.46
C ARG A 249 -30.68 16.00 -0.61
N TRP A 250 -30.25 14.75 -0.50
CA TRP A 250 -29.37 14.07 -1.44
C TRP A 250 -30.10 12.96 -2.20
N ASP A 251 -30.48 13.23 -3.45
CA ASP A 251 -31.28 12.31 -4.27
C ASP A 251 -30.46 11.54 -5.33
N ARG A 252 -29.12 11.59 -5.28
CA ARG A 252 -28.26 11.03 -6.33
C ARG A 252 -27.60 9.73 -5.91
N SER A 253 -27.87 8.65 -6.64
CA SER A 253 -27.07 7.43 -6.53
C SER A 253 -25.67 7.65 -7.11
N LEU A 254 -24.65 7.10 -6.45
CA LEU A 254 -23.25 7.30 -6.79
C LEU A 254 -22.45 5.99 -6.72
N GLY A 255 -21.43 5.91 -7.57
CA GLY A 255 -20.46 4.82 -7.58
C GLY A 255 -21.02 3.48 -8.06
N THR A 256 -20.10 2.55 -8.24
CA THR A 256 -20.36 1.13 -8.52
C THR A 256 -19.39 0.28 -7.68
N ALA A 257 -19.50 -1.05 -7.76
CA ALA A 257 -18.54 -1.95 -7.12
C ALA A 257 -17.09 -1.71 -7.59
N ASP A 258 -16.90 -1.53 -8.90
CA ASP A 258 -15.58 -1.28 -9.52
C ASP A 258 -15.10 0.18 -9.39
N LEU A 259 -16.04 1.09 -9.17
CA LEU A 259 -15.80 2.53 -9.06
C LEU A 259 -16.43 3.08 -7.77
N PRO A 260 -15.94 2.71 -6.59
CA PRO A 260 -16.48 3.23 -5.34
C PRO A 260 -16.18 4.73 -5.21
N VAL A 261 -17.08 5.44 -4.54
CA VAL A 261 -16.95 6.87 -4.26
C VAL A 261 -16.65 7.14 -2.78
N ALA A 262 -15.90 8.18 -2.50
CA ALA A 262 -15.81 8.79 -1.18
C ALA A 262 -16.62 10.09 -1.18
N LEU A 263 -17.72 10.08 -0.44
CA LEU A 263 -18.63 11.21 -0.30
C LEU A 263 -18.46 11.84 1.09
N TYR A 264 -17.95 13.06 1.12
CA TYR A 264 -17.67 13.80 2.34
C TYR A 264 -18.72 14.90 2.57
N PHE A 265 -19.36 14.86 3.74
CA PHE A 265 -20.20 15.93 4.28
C PHE A 265 -19.43 16.63 5.42
N PRO A 266 -18.87 17.83 5.17
CA PRO A 266 -18.18 18.60 6.19
C PRO A 266 -19.09 18.94 7.38
N ALA A 267 -18.50 19.21 8.54
CA ALA A 267 -19.24 19.53 9.76
C ALA A 267 -20.21 20.71 9.56
N LEU A 268 -19.80 21.71 8.77
CA LEU A 268 -20.62 22.88 8.42
C LEU A 268 -21.81 22.55 7.51
N ALA A 269 -21.71 21.53 6.66
CA ALA A 269 -22.85 21.06 5.86
C ALA A 269 -23.86 20.28 6.71
N GLY A 270 -23.40 19.69 7.82
CA GLY A 270 -24.21 18.89 8.74
C GLY A 270 -24.63 17.55 8.16
N CYS A 271 -25.62 16.92 8.79
CA CYS A 271 -26.16 15.65 8.32
C CYS A 271 -27.13 15.84 7.15
N PRO A 272 -26.95 15.12 6.02
CA PRO A 272 -27.87 15.16 4.89
C PRO A 272 -29.15 14.35 5.14
N GLU A 273 -30.17 14.60 4.32
CA GLU A 273 -31.33 13.72 4.17
C GLU A 273 -31.24 12.99 2.83
N PHE A 274 -30.96 11.69 2.83
CA PHE A 274 -30.93 10.88 1.62
C PHE A 274 -32.34 10.62 1.08
N GLY A 275 -32.51 10.91 -0.20
CA GLY A 275 -33.75 10.70 -0.93
C GLY A 275 -34.13 9.23 -1.09
N PRO A 276 -35.40 8.94 -1.38
CA PRO A 276 -35.89 7.59 -1.55
C PRO A 276 -35.21 6.87 -2.73
N GLY A 277 -34.74 5.65 -2.49
CA GLY A 277 -34.08 4.82 -3.49
C GLY A 277 -32.62 5.21 -3.79
N THR A 278 -32.04 6.12 -3.01
CA THR A 278 -30.63 6.50 -3.17
C THR A 278 -29.72 5.33 -2.86
N ARG A 279 -28.78 5.04 -3.77
CA ARG A 279 -27.80 3.96 -3.65
C ARG A 279 -26.39 4.50 -3.77
N ILE A 280 -25.55 4.24 -2.78
CA ILE A 280 -24.15 4.69 -2.78
C ILE A 280 -23.22 3.49 -2.67
N HIS A 281 -22.27 3.36 -3.60
CA HIS A 281 -21.18 2.38 -3.49
C HIS A 281 -19.91 3.10 -3.05
N GLY A 282 -19.37 2.76 -1.88
CA GLY A 282 -18.15 3.36 -1.32
C GLY A 282 -18.29 3.85 0.11
N VAL A 283 -17.60 4.93 0.45
CA VAL A 283 -17.57 5.51 1.80
C VAL A 283 -18.36 6.80 1.83
N ILE A 284 -19.26 6.92 2.80
CA ILE A 284 -19.93 8.17 3.15
C ILE A 284 -19.38 8.61 4.49
N PHE A 285 -18.81 9.82 4.56
CA PHE A 285 -18.30 10.39 5.80
C PHE A 285 -19.10 11.64 6.16
N ILE A 286 -19.85 11.57 7.24
CA ILE A 286 -20.62 12.68 7.80
C ILE A 286 -19.89 13.18 9.04
N ASP A 287 -19.30 14.36 8.96
CA ASP A 287 -18.49 14.96 10.04
C ASP A 287 -19.35 15.72 11.06
N ALA A 288 -20.52 15.18 11.36
CA ALA A 288 -21.49 15.73 12.29
C ALA A 288 -22.44 14.63 12.77
N GLY A 289 -23.12 14.87 13.89
CA GLY A 289 -24.27 14.06 14.30
C GLY A 289 -25.52 14.34 13.47
N CYS A 290 -26.32 13.30 13.24
CA CYS A 290 -27.63 13.36 12.61
C CYS A 290 -28.72 13.43 13.69
N THR A 291 -29.26 14.62 13.93
CA THR A 291 -30.39 14.86 14.86
C THR A 291 -31.76 14.70 14.22
N ARG A 292 -31.79 14.52 12.89
CA ARG A 292 -32.96 14.22 12.08
C ARG A 292 -32.70 12.95 11.29
N PRO A 293 -33.74 12.23 10.83
CA PRO A 293 -33.57 11.02 10.05
C PRO A 293 -32.66 11.26 8.84
N VAL A 294 -31.62 10.43 8.72
CA VAL A 294 -30.63 10.52 7.62
C VAL A 294 -31.22 10.15 6.26
N ALA A 295 -32.44 9.60 6.21
CA ALA A 295 -33.14 9.22 5.00
C ALA A 295 -34.65 9.45 5.16
N THR A 296 -35.39 9.48 4.04
CA THR A 296 -36.87 9.63 4.04
C THR A 296 -37.62 8.29 3.94
N TYR A 297 -37.09 7.29 3.21
CA TYR A 297 -37.79 6.01 3.01
C TYR A 297 -36.83 4.83 2.87
N ASN A 298 -36.18 4.68 1.71
CA ASN A 298 -35.23 3.61 1.42
C ASN A 298 -33.88 4.22 1.05
N PHE A 299 -32.84 3.85 1.77
CA PHE A 299 -31.46 4.27 1.50
C PHE A 299 -30.55 3.05 1.58
N THR A 300 -29.69 2.87 0.57
CA THR A 300 -28.80 1.71 0.50
C THR A 300 -27.36 2.15 0.31
N VAL A 301 -26.48 1.59 1.13
CA VAL A 301 -25.04 1.75 1.01
C VAL A 301 -24.42 0.38 0.73
N PHE A 302 -23.49 0.34 -0.23
CA PHE A 302 -22.60 -0.78 -0.50
C PHE A 302 -21.17 -0.33 -0.21
N GLY A 303 -20.68 -0.56 0.99
CA GLY A 303 -19.46 0.02 1.52
C GLY A 303 -19.67 0.42 2.97
N THR A 304 -19.38 1.67 3.32
CA THR A 304 -19.45 2.12 4.72
C THR A 304 -20.11 3.48 4.88
N LEU A 305 -21.01 3.58 5.84
CA LEU A 305 -21.51 4.84 6.40
C LEU A 305 -20.73 5.17 7.68
N VAL A 306 -20.05 6.32 7.68
CA VAL A 306 -19.31 6.86 8.81
C VAL A 306 -20.00 8.11 9.31
N VAL A 307 -20.37 8.14 10.59
CA VAL A 307 -21.01 9.30 11.23
C VAL A 307 -20.23 9.71 12.47
N ASN A 308 -19.75 10.95 12.46
CA ASN A 308 -19.06 11.56 13.59
C ASN A 308 -20.08 12.15 14.58
N GLY A 309 -20.84 11.27 15.25
CA GLY A 309 -21.87 11.66 16.22
C GLY A 309 -23.00 10.64 16.31
N ASN A 310 -24.15 11.08 16.81
CA ASN A 310 -25.36 10.26 16.85
C ASN A 310 -25.96 10.09 15.46
N LEU A 311 -26.68 8.99 15.23
CA LEU A 311 -27.37 8.72 13.98
C LEU A 311 -28.86 8.51 14.23
N ASP A 312 -29.69 9.41 13.72
CA ASP A 312 -31.13 9.20 13.66
C ASP A 312 -31.50 8.56 12.32
N ILE A 313 -32.20 7.43 12.38
CA ILE A 313 -32.70 6.70 11.21
C ILE A 313 -34.23 6.85 11.06
N GLY A 314 -34.91 7.47 12.02
CA GLY A 314 -36.37 7.57 12.05
C GLY A 314 -37.07 6.21 11.88
N ASN A 315 -38.09 6.20 11.01
CA ASN A 315 -38.82 4.99 10.60
C ASN A 315 -38.43 4.55 9.17
N THR A 316 -37.16 4.75 8.79
CA THR A 316 -36.71 4.49 7.41
C THR A 316 -36.01 3.15 7.26
N GLY A 317 -36.20 2.54 6.09
CA GLY A 317 -35.48 1.36 5.66
C GLY A 317 -34.07 1.74 5.20
N ILE A 318 -33.06 1.47 6.04
CA ILE A 318 -31.66 1.69 5.71
C ILE A 318 -30.98 0.33 5.60
N ALA A 319 -30.43 0.04 4.42
CA ALA A 319 -29.65 -1.16 4.17
C ALA A 319 -28.17 -0.80 4.03
N LEU A 320 -27.36 -1.17 5.03
CA LEU A 320 -25.92 -0.97 5.04
C LEU A 320 -25.23 -2.29 4.72
N ASN A 321 -24.72 -2.40 3.51
CA ASN A 321 -24.14 -3.63 2.99
C ASN A 321 -22.63 -3.46 2.86
N HIS A 322 -21.88 -4.49 3.22
CA HIS A 322 -20.50 -4.61 2.82
C HIS A 322 -20.42 -4.68 1.29
N ILE A 323 -19.33 -4.18 0.71
CA ILE A 323 -19.18 -4.11 -0.76
C ILE A 323 -19.28 -5.49 -1.44
N GLN A 324 -18.98 -6.56 -0.70
CA GLN A 324 -19.12 -7.96 -1.15
C GLN A 324 -20.53 -8.32 -1.63
N VAL A 325 -21.56 -7.64 -1.12
CA VAL A 325 -22.95 -7.85 -1.57
C VAL A 325 -23.15 -7.36 -3.01
N ALA A 326 -22.41 -6.33 -3.43
CA ALA A 326 -22.42 -5.83 -4.80
C ALA A 326 -21.54 -6.67 -5.73
N ASP A 327 -20.40 -7.17 -5.24
CA ASP A 327 -19.53 -8.11 -5.95
C ASP A 327 -18.88 -9.10 -4.95
N PRO A 328 -19.18 -10.42 -5.04
CA PRO A 328 -18.65 -11.44 -4.13
C PRO A 328 -17.12 -11.53 -4.07
N GLN A 329 -16.40 -11.07 -5.09
CA GLN A 329 -14.94 -11.06 -5.13
C GLN A 329 -14.34 -9.93 -4.27
N LEU A 330 -15.11 -8.89 -3.96
CA LEU A 330 -14.63 -7.74 -3.20
C LEU A 330 -14.72 -8.00 -1.69
N THR A 331 -13.56 -8.10 -1.06
CA THR A 331 -13.41 -8.25 0.40
C THR A 331 -13.07 -6.93 1.12
N ARG A 332 -12.94 -5.83 0.36
CA ARG A 332 -12.58 -4.49 0.83
C ARG A 332 -13.03 -3.42 -0.16
N LEU A 333 -13.08 -2.17 0.28
CA LEU A 333 -13.27 -1.03 -0.61
C LEU A 333 -11.98 -0.69 -1.35
N ASP A 334 -12.04 -0.72 -2.67
CA ASP A 334 -10.87 -0.56 -3.54
C ASP A 334 -10.80 0.85 -4.16
N PHE A 335 -9.98 1.72 -3.57
CA PHE A 335 -9.70 3.06 -4.10
C PHE A 335 -8.36 3.10 -4.83
N PRO A 336 -8.17 4.01 -5.80
CA PRO A 336 -6.89 4.18 -6.49
C PRO A 336 -5.72 4.33 -5.53
N VAL A 337 -4.57 3.81 -5.95
CA VAL A 337 -3.31 3.97 -5.23
C VAL A 337 -2.90 5.44 -5.30
N LEU A 338 -2.62 6.05 -4.15
CA LEU A 338 -2.09 7.40 -4.06
C LEU A 338 -0.57 7.41 -3.85
N ARG A 339 -0.06 6.44 -3.09
CA ARG A 339 1.35 6.36 -2.73
C ARG A 339 1.74 4.94 -2.39
N ALA A 340 2.97 4.57 -2.71
CA ALA A 340 3.62 3.38 -2.21
C ALA A 340 4.58 3.77 -1.07
N VAL A 341 4.52 3.06 0.06
CA VAL A 341 5.42 3.28 1.19
C VAL A 341 6.27 2.04 1.45
N ARG A 342 7.56 2.25 1.70
CA ARG A 342 8.48 1.16 2.08
C ARG A 342 8.12 0.64 3.47
N ILE A 343 8.16 -0.68 3.63
CA ILE A 343 8.08 -1.31 4.96
C ILE A 343 9.50 -1.33 5.55
N PRO A 344 9.75 -0.63 6.67
CA PRO A 344 11.06 -0.65 7.31
C PRO A 344 11.49 -2.07 7.66
N GLY A 345 12.78 -2.38 7.45
CA GLY A 345 13.35 -3.69 7.78
C GLY A 345 12.98 -4.84 6.82
N SER A 346 12.22 -4.57 5.74
CA SER A 346 11.87 -5.59 4.74
C SER A 346 12.90 -5.76 3.61
N TRP A 347 14.02 -5.04 3.68
CA TRP A 347 15.07 -5.07 2.68
C TRP A 347 16.02 -6.26 2.88
N ARG A 348 16.36 -6.94 1.78
CA ARG A 348 17.41 -7.98 1.74
C ARG A 348 18.19 -7.89 0.43
N ASP A 349 19.52 -8.04 0.56
CA ASP A 349 20.46 -8.25 -0.54
C ASP A 349 20.72 -9.75 -0.72
N PHE A 350 20.85 -10.22 -1.96
CA PHE A 350 21.10 -11.61 -2.31
C PHE A 350 22.10 -11.75 -3.46
#